data_AF-A0A5B0S792-F1
#
_entry.id   AF-A0A5B0S792-F1
#
_cell.length_a   1.000
_cell.length_b   1.000
_cell.length_c   1.000
_cell.angle_alpha   90.00
_cell.angle_beta   90.00
_cell.angle_gamma   90.00
#
_symmetry.space_group_name_H-M   'P 1'
#
loop_
_entity.id
_entity.type
_entity.pdbx_description
1 polymer ?
#
loop_
_entity_poly.entity_id
_entity_poly.type
_entity_poly.pdbx_seq_one_letter_code
_entity_poly.pdbx_strand_id
1 'polypeptide(L)'
;MLKASSKEDKLVGKRAKKLPMMLWNMTHLWKELSDGSDFDKAVLDVAIVAFWGLARLSELSYDSEFGAVSFTSSVLTSDVVFDPENNSFATIVIQNAKTGAPGKPQLITLREQDHVLCPILALKRRLSSSLGTTTTLFGNMEGGVRHHLTRRKTVARVEQVLVDSGYAGLHGHSFRAGGSQIVTSCM
;
A
#
# COMPACT_ATOMS: atom_id res chain seq x y z
N MET A 1 -39.84 -23.28 -35.06
CA MET A 1 -39.45 -23.49 -33.64
C MET A 1 -39.44 -22.14 -32.92
N LEU A 2 -39.52 -22.18 -31.59
CA LEU A 2 -40.03 -21.17 -30.64
C LEU A 2 -39.33 -19.80 -30.56
N LYS A 3 -40.11 -18.84 -30.02
CA LYS A 3 -39.82 -17.47 -29.57
C LYS A 3 -38.92 -17.40 -28.31
N ALA A 4 -38.43 -16.17 -28.02
CA ALA A 4 -37.82 -15.64 -26.78
C ALA A 4 -36.30 -15.88 -26.64
N SER A 5 -35.44 -14.89 -26.37
CA SER A 5 -35.57 -13.80 -25.41
C SER A 5 -34.97 -12.48 -25.93
N SER A 6 -35.81 -11.44 -25.87
CA SER A 6 -35.44 -10.04 -25.86
C SER A 6 -35.49 -9.61 -24.40
N LYS A 7 -34.50 -8.81 -23.95
CA LYS A 7 -34.39 -8.16 -22.63
C LYS A 7 -33.83 -9.04 -21.51
N GLU A 8 -32.54 -8.84 -21.23
CA GLU A 8 -31.87 -8.96 -19.92
C GLU A 8 -30.37 -8.82 -20.22
N ASP A 9 -29.89 -7.63 -20.54
CA ASP A 9 -28.88 -7.05 -19.65
C ASP A 9 -28.88 -5.51 -19.62
N LYS A 10 -30.04 -4.90 -19.88
CA LYS A 10 -30.32 -3.59 -19.27
C LYS A 10 -30.70 -3.86 -17.83
N LEU A 11 -29.72 -3.92 -16.91
CA LEU A 11 -29.83 -3.66 -15.45
C LEU A 11 -28.59 -4.09 -14.63
N VAL A 12 -27.41 -4.33 -15.22
CA VAL A 12 -26.19 -4.33 -14.39
C VAL A 12 -25.88 -2.88 -14.01
N GLY A 13 -26.31 -2.53 -12.80
CA GLY A 13 -26.26 -1.17 -12.26
C GLY A 13 -24.93 -0.49 -12.52
N LYS A 14 -24.99 0.84 -12.79
CA LYS A 14 -23.84 1.74 -12.80
C LYS A 14 -22.91 1.32 -11.66
N ARG A 15 -21.81 0.65 -11.98
CA ARG A 15 -20.79 0.24 -11.02
C ARG A 15 -20.49 1.48 -10.19
N ALA A 16 -20.82 1.47 -8.90
CA ALA A 16 -20.66 2.64 -8.05
C ALA A 16 -19.27 3.22 -8.31
N LYS A 17 -19.19 4.51 -8.69
CA LYS A 17 -17.90 5.16 -8.98
C LYS A 17 -17.05 4.97 -7.73
N LYS A 18 -16.01 4.15 -7.85
CA LYS A 18 -15.17 3.74 -6.72
C LYS A 18 -14.56 4.98 -6.10
N LEU A 19 -14.74 5.16 -4.79
CA LEU A 19 -14.24 6.33 -4.11
C LEU A 19 -12.71 6.27 -4.01
N PRO A 20 -11.99 7.30 -4.48
CA PRO A 20 -10.56 7.40 -4.28
C PRO A 20 -10.24 7.53 -2.79
N MET A 21 -9.09 7.02 -2.37
CA MET A 21 -8.59 7.32 -1.03
C MET A 21 -8.15 8.78 -0.99
N MET A 22 -8.65 9.55 -0.03
CA MET A 22 -8.34 10.98 0.07
C MET A 22 -7.41 11.24 1.26
N LEU A 23 -6.74 12.39 1.27
CA LEU A 23 -5.77 12.73 2.32
C LEU A 23 -6.39 12.69 3.72
N TRP A 24 -7.65 13.10 3.88
CA TRP A 24 -8.33 13.00 5.18
C TRP A 24 -8.50 11.55 5.65
N ASN A 25 -8.77 10.60 4.75
CA ASN A 25 -8.83 9.17 5.11
C ASN A 25 -7.47 8.69 5.64
N MET A 26 -6.37 9.17 5.04
CA MET A 26 -5.02 8.89 5.52
C MET A 26 -4.76 9.51 6.89
N THR A 27 -5.24 10.74 7.13
CA THR A 27 -5.14 11.38 8.44
C THR A 27 -5.92 10.61 9.51
N HIS A 28 -7.09 10.03 9.17
CA HIS A 28 -7.83 9.15 10.07
C HIS A 28 -7.08 7.85 10.35
N LEU A 29 -6.55 7.19 9.31
CA LEU A 29 -5.69 6.03 9.50
C LEU A 29 -4.50 6.33 10.41
N TRP A 30 -3.89 7.50 10.26
CA TRP A 30 -2.80 7.92 11.13
C TRP A 30 -3.24 8.04 12.59
N LYS A 31 -4.35 8.74 12.87
CA LYS A 31 -4.87 8.92 14.23
C LYS A 31 -5.16 7.59 14.94
N GLU A 32 -5.70 6.61 14.23
CA GLU A 32 -6.11 5.33 14.83
C GLU A 32 -4.96 4.31 14.94
N LEU A 33 -3.97 4.39 14.05
CA LEU A 33 -2.91 3.37 13.95
C LEU A 33 -1.55 3.83 14.51
N SER A 34 -1.30 5.14 14.68
CA SER A 34 0.02 5.64 15.08
C SER A 34 0.46 5.15 16.45
N ASP A 35 -0.49 5.08 17.39
CA ASP A 35 -0.25 4.68 18.78
C ASP A 35 -0.62 3.21 19.05
N GLY A 36 -0.98 2.47 18.00
CA GLY A 36 -1.35 1.07 18.07
C GLY A 36 -0.16 0.12 18.23
N SER A 37 -0.42 -1.15 17.95
CA SER A 37 0.59 -2.21 17.94
C SER A 37 1.66 -1.98 16.86
N ASP A 38 2.79 -2.70 16.94
CA ASP A 38 3.80 -2.64 15.88
C ASP A 38 3.26 -3.10 14.52
N PHE A 39 2.25 -3.99 14.53
CA PHE A 39 1.47 -4.35 13.36
C PHE A 39 0.68 -3.15 12.82
N ASP A 40 -0.04 -2.40 13.68
CA ASP A 40 -0.80 -1.21 13.26
C ASP A 40 0.12 -0.14 12.65
N LYS A 41 1.26 0.13 13.28
CA LYS A 41 2.27 1.06 12.76
C LYS A 41 2.82 0.60 11.41
N ALA A 42 3.05 -0.71 11.24
CA ALA A 42 3.46 -1.26 9.96
C ALA A 42 2.37 -1.13 8.89
N VAL A 43 1.09 -1.33 9.25
CA VAL A 43 -0.07 -1.15 8.37
C VAL A 43 -0.20 0.31 7.94
N LEU A 44 0.02 1.25 8.86
CA LEU A 44 0.04 2.68 8.56
C LEU A 44 1.17 3.04 7.60
N ASP A 45 2.38 2.55 7.85
CA ASP A 45 3.54 2.84 7.00
C ASP A 45 3.38 2.30 5.57
N VAL A 46 2.82 1.10 5.39
CA VAL A 46 2.53 0.56 4.04
C VAL A 46 1.40 1.33 3.35
N ALA A 47 0.40 1.79 4.10
CA ALA A 47 -0.69 2.62 3.58
C ALA A 47 -0.16 3.97 3.07
N ILE A 48 0.73 4.62 3.84
CA ILE A 48 1.39 5.88 3.44
C ILE A 48 2.19 5.69 2.16
N VAL A 49 3.03 4.66 2.10
CA VAL A 49 3.85 4.36 0.92
C VAL A 49 2.96 4.03 -0.29
N ALA A 50 1.90 3.24 -0.12
CA ALA A 50 0.98 2.91 -1.21
C ALA A 50 0.25 4.15 -1.74
N PHE A 51 -0.16 5.06 -0.84
CA PHE A 51 -0.88 6.28 -1.17
C PHE A 51 -0.02 7.22 -2.03
N TRP A 52 1.18 7.58 -1.54
CA TRP A 52 2.09 8.49 -2.24
C TRP A 52 2.77 7.85 -3.45
N GLY A 53 3.03 6.55 -3.38
CA GLY A 53 3.68 5.79 -4.43
C GLY A 53 2.75 5.31 -5.54
N LEU A 54 1.46 5.65 -5.47
CA LEU A 54 0.42 5.18 -6.40
C LEU A 54 0.40 3.65 -6.55
N ALA A 55 0.81 2.94 -5.50
CA ALA A 55 0.95 1.49 -5.50
C ALA A 55 -0.32 0.84 -4.96
N ARG A 56 -0.53 -0.43 -5.32
CA ARG A 56 -1.55 -1.25 -4.65
C ARG A 56 -0.99 -1.76 -3.34
N LEU A 57 -1.82 -1.83 -2.29
CA LEU A 57 -1.42 -2.52 -1.05
C LEU A 57 -0.94 -3.96 -1.32
N SER A 58 -1.53 -4.64 -2.31
CA SER A 58 -1.12 -5.99 -2.72
C SER A 58 0.26 -6.08 -3.39
N GLU A 59 0.82 -4.96 -3.85
CA GLU A 59 2.18 -4.91 -4.41
C GLU A 59 3.24 -4.76 -3.30
N LEU A 60 2.81 -4.33 -2.11
CA LEU A 60 3.65 -4.04 -0.95
C LEU A 60 3.39 -4.98 0.24
N SER A 61 2.56 -6.01 0.04
CA SER A 61 2.22 -7.00 1.06
C SER A 61 2.49 -8.42 0.56
N TYR A 62 2.53 -9.38 1.47
CA TYR A 62 3.07 -10.72 1.24
C TYR A 62 1.98 -11.80 1.34
N ASP A 63 2.27 -12.99 0.80
CA ASP A 63 1.34 -14.12 0.81
C ASP A 63 1.35 -14.90 2.13
N SER A 64 2.50 -14.94 2.82
CA SER A 64 2.68 -15.62 4.10
C SER A 64 3.26 -14.67 5.14
N GLU A 65 2.84 -14.85 6.39
CA GLU A 65 3.33 -14.11 7.55
C GLU A 65 4.72 -14.56 7.99
N PHE A 66 5.04 -15.83 7.75
CA PHE A 66 6.29 -16.47 8.14
C PHE A 66 6.95 -17.20 6.97
N GLY A 67 8.23 -17.50 7.16
CA GLY A 67 9.00 -18.32 6.25
C GLY A 67 9.61 -17.55 5.09
N ALA A 68 10.08 -18.32 4.11
CA ALA A 68 10.74 -17.77 2.93
C ALA A 68 9.72 -17.03 2.05
N VAL A 69 10.06 -15.79 1.73
CA VAL A 69 9.31 -14.98 0.78
C VAL A 69 10.01 -15.10 -0.57
N SER A 70 9.25 -15.19 -1.65
CA SER A 70 9.82 -15.16 -3.00
C SER A 70 10.44 -13.78 -3.24
N PHE A 71 11.76 -13.70 -3.09
CA PHE A 71 12.54 -12.48 -3.32
C PHE A 71 12.34 -11.91 -4.72
N THR A 72 11.96 -12.75 -5.69
CA THR A 72 11.70 -12.31 -7.07
C THR A 72 10.39 -11.54 -7.21
N SER A 73 9.42 -11.75 -6.33
CA SER A 73 8.05 -11.20 -6.47
C SER A 73 7.60 -10.37 -5.28
N SER A 74 8.53 -9.95 -4.43
CA SER A 74 8.26 -9.28 -3.16
C SER A 74 9.22 -8.13 -2.94
N VAL A 75 8.73 -7.08 -2.29
CA VAL A 75 9.53 -5.90 -1.96
C VAL A 75 10.34 -6.15 -0.70
N LEU A 76 11.65 -5.94 -0.79
CA LEU A 76 12.62 -6.18 0.27
C LEU A 76 13.19 -4.87 0.80
N THR A 77 13.86 -4.94 1.94
CA THR A 77 14.63 -3.82 2.49
C THR A 77 15.75 -3.39 1.55
N SER A 78 16.32 -4.31 0.77
CA SER A 78 17.35 -4.04 -0.25
C SER A 78 16.84 -3.35 -1.51
N ASP A 79 15.53 -3.35 -1.75
CA ASP A 79 14.94 -2.75 -2.97
C ASP A 79 14.68 -1.24 -2.81
N VAL A 80 14.97 -0.68 -1.63
CA VAL A 80 14.83 0.74 -1.34
C VAL A 80 16.15 1.45 -1.59
N VAL A 81 16.14 2.39 -2.52
CA VAL A 81 17.29 3.24 -2.84
C VAL A 81 16.95 4.68 -2.51
N PHE A 82 17.69 5.30 -1.60
CA PHE A 82 17.57 6.72 -1.31
C PHE A 82 18.45 7.55 -2.21
N ASP A 83 18.04 8.80 -2.42
CA ASP A 83 18.89 9.82 -3.01
C ASP A 83 20.13 10.07 -2.15
N PRO A 84 21.35 10.06 -2.73
CA PRO A 84 22.60 10.14 -1.98
C PRO A 84 22.89 11.53 -1.39
N GLU A 85 22.23 12.60 -1.86
CA GLU A 85 22.55 13.96 -1.39
C GLU A 85 21.91 14.24 -0.03
N ASN A 86 20.60 13.96 0.10
CA ASN A 86 19.86 14.32 1.30
C ASN A 86 18.79 13.30 1.74
N ASN A 87 18.69 12.15 1.06
CA ASN A 87 17.64 11.14 1.31
C ASN A 87 16.20 11.71 1.24
N SER A 88 15.97 12.84 0.57
CA SER A 88 14.63 13.45 0.40
C SER A 88 13.78 12.73 -0.66
N PHE A 89 14.41 11.85 -1.44
CA PHE A 89 13.75 10.97 -2.39
C PHE A 89 14.13 9.51 -2.11
N ALA A 90 13.20 8.62 -2.42
CA ALA A 90 13.44 7.18 -2.43
C ALA A 90 12.77 6.53 -3.62
N THR A 91 13.42 5.52 -4.17
CA THR A 91 12.83 4.63 -5.18
C THR A 91 12.74 3.23 -4.63
N ILE A 92 11.58 2.60 -4.79
CA ILE A 92 11.36 1.18 -4.52
C ILE A 92 11.27 0.46 -5.86
N VAL A 93 12.13 -0.53 -6.06
CA VAL A 93 12.15 -1.35 -7.29
C VAL A 93 11.28 -2.58 -7.10
N ILE A 94 10.21 -2.71 -7.89
CA ILE A 94 9.36 -3.90 -7.94
C ILE A 94 9.75 -4.72 -9.17
N GLN A 95 10.47 -5.83 -8.94
CA GLN A 95 11.04 -6.65 -10.01
C GLN A 95 9.97 -7.33 -10.90
N ASN A 96 8.86 -7.79 -10.31
CA ASN A 96 7.81 -8.54 -11.01
C ASN A 96 6.41 -7.95 -10.81
N ALA A 97 6.25 -6.67 -11.16
CA ALA A 97 4.93 -6.07 -11.18
C ALA A 97 4.04 -6.72 -12.26
N LYS A 98 2.90 -7.29 -11.86
CA LYS A 98 1.89 -7.89 -12.76
C LYS A 98 1.36 -6.95 -13.86
N THR A 99 1.67 -5.66 -13.79
CA THR A 99 1.20 -4.62 -14.72
C THR A 99 2.31 -3.96 -15.54
N GLY A 100 3.56 -4.42 -15.42
CA GLY A 100 4.67 -3.98 -16.29
C GLY A 100 4.72 -4.79 -17.58
N ALA A 101 5.28 -4.20 -18.65
CA ALA A 101 5.70 -4.99 -19.81
C ALA A 101 6.66 -6.10 -19.35
N PRO A 102 6.60 -7.32 -19.91
CA PRO A 102 7.49 -8.42 -19.51
C PRO A 102 8.95 -7.96 -19.47
N GLY A 103 9.60 -8.15 -18.32
CA GLY A 103 11.02 -7.81 -18.13
C GLY A 103 11.33 -6.35 -17.74
N LYS A 104 10.34 -5.49 -17.48
CA LYS A 104 10.57 -4.15 -16.93
C LYS A 104 10.13 -4.05 -15.46
N PRO A 105 11.04 -3.74 -14.52
CA PRO A 105 10.65 -3.49 -13.14
C PRO A 105 9.76 -2.25 -13.06
N GLN A 106 8.78 -2.27 -12.16
CA GLN A 106 8.00 -1.08 -11.80
C GLN A 106 8.77 -0.30 -10.74
N LEU A 107 8.91 1.01 -10.94
CA LEU A 107 9.53 1.89 -9.97
C LEU A 107 8.44 2.67 -9.23
N ILE A 108 8.50 2.66 -7.90
CA ILE A 108 7.73 3.56 -7.06
C ILE A 108 8.69 4.66 -6.59
N THR A 109 8.47 5.88 -7.05
CA THR A 109 9.24 7.05 -6.61
C THR A 109 8.46 7.81 -5.55
N LEU A 110 9.13 8.11 -4.44
CA LEU A 110 8.59 8.82 -3.29
C LEU A 110 9.41 10.07 -3.03
N ARG A 111 8.73 11.14 -2.59
CA ARG A 111 9.33 12.39 -2.16
C ARG A 111 8.97 12.67 -0.71
N GLU A 112 9.92 13.22 0.03
CA GLU A 112 9.72 13.72 1.39
C GLU A 112 8.56 14.72 1.45
N GLN A 113 7.78 14.63 2.52
CA GLN A 113 6.67 15.55 2.82
C GLN A 113 6.89 16.14 4.20
N ASP A 114 6.54 17.40 4.39
CA ASP A 114 6.67 18.12 5.66
C ASP A 114 5.44 17.92 6.56
N HIS A 115 5.08 16.65 6.82
CA HIS A 115 3.95 16.29 7.69
C HIS A 115 4.00 14.82 8.13
N VAL A 116 3.12 14.44 9.06
CA VAL A 116 3.08 13.10 9.68
C VAL A 116 2.89 11.92 8.69
N LEU A 117 2.27 12.18 7.53
CA LEU A 117 2.08 11.20 6.45
C LEU A 117 3.28 11.14 5.49
N CYS A 118 4.49 11.48 5.93
CA CYS A 118 5.68 11.48 5.07
C CYS A 118 6.09 10.05 4.68
N PRO A 119 6.18 9.73 3.37
CA PRO A 119 6.54 8.39 2.90
C PRO A 119 8.02 8.06 3.12
N ILE A 120 8.91 9.06 3.11
CA ILE A 120 10.34 8.88 3.42
C ILE A 120 10.53 8.49 4.89
N LEU A 121 9.81 9.14 5.81
CA LEU A 121 9.83 8.76 7.22
C LEU A 121 9.22 7.37 7.43
N ALA A 122 8.15 7.01 6.71
CA ALA A 122 7.57 5.67 6.75
C ALA A 122 8.58 4.60 6.31
N LEU A 123 9.31 4.83 5.21
CA LEU A 123 10.37 3.93 4.75
C LEU A 123 11.50 3.80 5.78
N LYS A 124 12.00 4.92 6.32
CA LYS A 124 13.05 4.92 7.35
C LYS A 124 12.61 4.10 8.57
N ARG A 125 11.37 4.26 9.06
CA ARG A 125 10.82 3.45 10.17
C ARG A 125 10.82 1.95 9.85
N ARG A 126 10.40 1.56 8.65
CA ARG A 126 10.34 0.14 8.24
C ARG A 126 11.72 -0.47 8.04
N LEU A 127 12.69 0.28 7.52
CA LEU A 127 14.07 -0.17 7.42
C LEU A 127 14.70 -0.34 8.81
N SER A 128 14.50 0.62 9.71
CA SER A 128 14.99 0.49 11.09
C SER A 128 14.37 -0.71 11.81
N SER A 129 13.09 -1.02 11.59
CA SER A 129 12.44 -2.20 12.20
C SER A 129 12.97 -3.54 11.70
N SER A 130 13.72 -3.56 10.60
CA SER A 130 14.38 -4.77 10.09
C SER A 130 15.73 -5.06 10.75
N LEU A 131 16.21 -4.17 11.62
CA LEU A 131 17.49 -4.31 12.34
C LEU A 131 18.68 -4.62 11.41
N GLY A 132 18.68 -4.03 10.21
CA GLY A 132 19.73 -4.23 9.21
C GLY A 132 19.68 -5.57 8.46
N THR A 133 18.66 -6.40 8.70
CA THR A 133 18.50 -7.68 8.02
C THR A 133 17.89 -7.48 6.63
N THR A 134 18.41 -8.20 5.63
CA THR A 134 17.76 -8.31 4.33
C THR A 134 16.50 -9.17 4.45
N THR A 135 15.34 -8.52 4.51
CA THR A 135 14.04 -9.17 4.70
C THR A 135 12.95 -8.38 3.98
N THR A 136 11.69 -8.75 4.17
CA THR A 136 10.54 -7.99 3.70
C THR A 136 10.60 -6.54 4.15
N LEU A 137 10.36 -5.59 3.25
CA LEU A 137 10.30 -4.17 3.61
C LEU A 137 9.21 -3.90 4.64
N PHE A 138 8.00 -4.43 4.43
CA PHE A 138 6.86 -4.23 5.33
C PHE A 138 6.66 -5.42 6.26
N GLY A 139 7.00 -5.21 7.52
CA GLY A 139 6.85 -6.20 8.57
C GLY A 139 6.88 -5.54 9.94
N ASN A 140 6.53 -6.33 10.94
CA ASN A 140 6.73 -6.01 12.34
C ASN A 140 7.61 -7.07 12.99
N MET A 141 8.27 -6.69 14.07
CA MET A 141 9.00 -7.61 14.93
C MET A 141 8.13 -7.90 16.14
N GLU A 142 7.89 -9.17 16.44
CA GLU A 142 7.13 -9.58 17.61
C GLU A 142 7.87 -10.76 18.26
N GLY A 143 8.20 -10.65 19.55
CA GLY A 143 8.97 -11.68 20.26
C GLY A 143 10.34 -12.01 19.62
N GLY A 144 10.96 -11.07 18.90
CA GLY A 144 12.21 -11.29 18.17
C GLY A 144 12.06 -12.00 16.83
N VAL A 145 10.84 -12.33 16.42
CA VAL A 145 10.52 -12.95 15.13
C VAL A 145 10.01 -11.88 14.17
N ARG A 146 10.40 -11.97 12.89
CA ARG A 146 9.86 -11.10 11.84
C ARG A 146 8.53 -11.65 11.34
N HIS A 147 7.50 -10.82 11.41
CA HIS A 147 6.18 -11.07 10.84
C HIS A 147 6.01 -10.21 9.60
N HIS A 148 5.80 -10.87 8.46
CA HIS A 148 5.55 -10.19 7.18
C HIS A 148 4.11 -9.69 7.12
N LEU A 149 3.90 -8.49 6.59
CA LEU A 149 2.55 -7.94 6.44
C LEU A 149 1.79 -8.67 5.33
N THR A 150 0.91 -9.60 5.71
CA THR A 150 0.12 -10.33 4.71
C THR A 150 -0.95 -9.45 4.10
N ARG A 151 -1.22 -9.65 2.80
CA ARG A 151 -2.25 -8.88 2.07
C ARG A 151 -3.60 -8.92 2.79
N ARG A 152 -4.01 -10.09 3.28
CA ARG A 152 -5.30 -10.26 3.97
C ARG A 152 -5.35 -9.46 5.26
N LYS A 153 -4.34 -9.56 6.13
CA LYS A 153 -4.31 -8.84 7.41
C LYS A 153 -4.24 -7.32 7.19
N THR A 154 -3.39 -6.86 6.28
CA THR A 154 -3.23 -5.42 5.97
C THR A 154 -4.52 -4.83 5.42
N VAL A 155 -5.13 -5.44 4.40
CA VAL A 155 -6.36 -4.92 3.80
C VAL A 155 -7.51 -4.94 4.81
N ALA A 156 -7.70 -6.05 5.54
CA ALA A 156 -8.73 -6.14 6.55
C ALA A 156 -8.58 -5.08 7.64
N ARG A 157 -7.35 -4.80 8.10
CA ARG A 157 -7.11 -3.79 9.13
C ARG A 157 -7.39 -2.38 8.64
N VAL A 158 -6.96 -2.03 7.43
CA VAL A 158 -7.25 -0.72 6.82
C VAL A 158 -8.75 -0.54 6.62
N GLU A 159 -9.44 -1.55 6.08
CA GLU A 159 -10.89 -1.50 5.87
C GLU A 159 -11.65 -1.38 7.20
N GLN A 160 -11.23 -2.10 8.24
CA GLN A 160 -11.82 -2.00 9.57
C GLN A 160 -11.76 -0.58 10.11
N VAL A 161 -10.58 0.05 10.13
CA VAL A 161 -10.41 1.42 10.64
C VAL A 161 -11.25 2.43 9.85
N LEU A 162 -11.32 2.27 8.53
CA LEU A 162 -12.13 3.15 7.68
C LEU A 162 -13.63 2.98 7.94
N VAL A 163 -14.11 1.74 8.10
CA VAL A 163 -15.51 1.45 8.43
C VAL A 163 -15.88 2.00 9.81
N ASP A 164 -15.04 1.79 10.81
CA ASP A 164 -15.25 2.28 12.18
C ASP A 164 -15.30 3.82 12.24
N SER A 165 -14.61 4.47 11.30
CA SER A 165 -14.61 5.94 11.12
C SER A 165 -15.75 6.45 10.23
N GLY A 166 -16.69 5.60 9.80
CA GLY A 166 -17.83 5.96 8.96
C GLY A 166 -17.54 6.04 7.45
N TYR A 167 -16.37 5.60 6.99
CA TYR A 167 -15.95 5.59 5.59
C TYR A 167 -16.14 4.22 4.92
N ALA A 168 -17.36 3.70 4.95
CA ALA A 168 -17.70 2.44 4.29
C ALA A 168 -17.48 2.50 2.76
N GLY A 169 -16.91 1.44 2.17
CA GLY A 169 -16.76 1.29 0.72
C GLY A 169 -15.37 1.62 0.15
N LEU A 170 -14.44 2.10 0.97
CA LEU A 170 -13.03 2.25 0.59
C LEU A 170 -12.27 0.94 0.81
N HIS A 171 -11.58 0.47 -0.23
CA HIS A 171 -10.85 -0.81 -0.21
C HIS A 171 -9.40 -0.61 -0.66
N GLY A 172 -8.55 -1.63 -0.54
CA GLY A 172 -7.12 -1.55 -0.92
C GLY A 172 -6.82 -1.09 -2.35
N HIS A 173 -7.79 -1.13 -3.28
CA HIS A 173 -7.67 -0.59 -4.63
C HIS A 173 -7.90 0.93 -4.74
N SER A 174 -8.48 1.56 -3.70
CA SER A 174 -8.74 3.00 -3.63
C SER A 174 -7.47 3.83 -3.45
N PHE A 175 -6.38 3.23 -2.95
CA PHE A 175 -5.07 3.89 -2.77
C PHE A 175 -4.50 4.43 -4.08
N ARG A 176 -4.40 3.57 -5.10
CA ARG A 176 -3.89 3.94 -6.44
C ARG A 176 -4.73 5.03 -7.12
N ALA A 177 -6.04 5.06 -6.87
CA ALA A 177 -6.92 6.10 -7.42
C ALA A 177 -6.80 7.42 -6.64
N GLY A 178 -6.45 7.35 -5.36
CA GLY A 178 -6.32 8.49 -4.45
C GLY A 178 -5.16 9.42 -4.78
N GLY A 179 -3.92 8.90 -4.75
CA GLY A 179 -2.75 9.72 -5.02
C GLY A 179 -2.74 10.34 -6.42
N SER A 180 -3.38 9.69 -7.40
CA SER A 180 -3.50 10.24 -8.77
C SER A 180 -4.30 11.54 -8.81
N GLN A 181 -5.29 11.74 -7.94
CA GLN A 181 -6.07 12.98 -7.90
C GLN A 181 -5.25 14.17 -7.39
N ILE A 182 -4.30 13.95 -6.48
CA ILE A 182 -3.40 15.00 -5.98
C ILE A 182 -2.42 15.42 -7.08
N VAL A 183 -1.81 14.45 -7.77
CA VAL A 183 -0.85 14.74 -8.85
C VAL A 183 -1.50 15.53 -9.99
N THR A 184 -2.78 15.27 -10.29
CA THR A 184 -3.50 15.97 -11.36
C THR A 184 -3.95 17.39 -10.96
N SER A 185 -4.03 17.70 -9.67
CA SER A 185 -4.40 19.04 -9.18
C SER A 185 -3.20 19.98 -9.03
N CYS A 186 -1.97 19.47 -9.19
CA CYS A 186 -0.72 20.22 -9.10
C CYS A 186 -0.04 20.41 -10.47
N MET A 187 -0.72 20.10 -11.58
CA MET A 187 -0.34 20.47 -12.96
C MET A 187 -1.30 21.52 -13.49
#